data_AF-A0A960FJ29-F1
#
_entry.id   AF-A0A960FJ29-F1
#
_cell.length_a   1.000
_cell.length_b   1.000
_cell.length_c   1.000
_cell.angle_alpha   90.00
_cell.angle_beta   90.00
_cell.angle_gamma   90.00
#
_symmetry.space_group_name_H-M   'P 1'
#
loop_
_entity.id
_entity.type
_entity.pdbx_description
1 polymer ?
#
loop_
_entity_poly.entity_id
_entity_poly.type
_entity_poly.pdbx_seq_one_letter_code
_entity_poly.pdbx_strand_id
1 'polypeptide(L)'
;KMVHNGIEYALMAAYAEGLNVLAKADIGSESHPKDAETAPLTHPQYYRYDFDLAAITEVWRRGSVISSWLLDLTAQALHADPELDAYAGRVSDSGEGRWTLHAAVDEGVPVPTLASSLWDRFYSRDRGDVAHKVLSAMRAGFGGHAEAPKELQR
;
A
#
# COMPACT_ATOMS: atom_id res chain seq x y z
N LYS A 1 7.57 24.63 -4.98
CA LYS A 1 6.75 23.52 -5.54
C LYS A 1 7.18 22.14 -4.99
N MET A 2 8.46 21.90 -4.71
CA MET A 2 8.97 20.64 -4.13
C MET A 2 8.14 20.06 -2.96
N VAL A 3 8.02 20.79 -1.84
CA VAL A 3 7.30 20.32 -0.63
C VAL A 3 5.83 19.99 -0.92
N HIS A 4 5.18 20.73 -1.82
CA HIS A 4 3.82 20.43 -2.26
C HIS A 4 3.73 19.01 -2.84
N ASN A 5 4.66 18.61 -3.72
CA ASN A 5 4.65 17.27 -4.31
C ASN A 5 4.97 16.19 -3.26
N GLY A 6 5.80 16.50 -2.26
CA GLY A 6 5.97 15.61 -1.09
C GLY A 6 4.64 15.38 -0.36
N ILE A 7 3.89 16.45 -0.08
CA ILE A 7 2.56 16.36 0.57
C ILE A 7 1.58 15.55 -0.31
N GLU A 8 1.59 15.79 -1.63
CA GLU A 8 0.76 15.04 -2.58
C GLU A 8 1.03 13.53 -2.51
N TYR A 9 2.29 13.10 -2.39
CA TYR A 9 2.63 11.68 -2.27
C TYR A 9 2.02 11.06 -1.02
N ALA A 10 2.09 11.75 0.12
CA ALA A 10 1.50 11.24 1.37
C ALA A 10 -0.04 11.16 1.30
N LEU A 11 -0.69 12.15 0.66
CA LEU A 11 -2.14 12.10 0.48
C LEU A 11 -2.57 10.94 -0.42
N MET A 12 -1.86 10.71 -1.53
CA MET A 12 -2.11 9.58 -2.41
C MET A 12 -1.91 8.24 -1.68
N ALA A 13 -0.81 8.11 -0.92
CA ALA A 13 -0.52 6.90 -0.15
C ALA A 13 -1.60 6.62 0.90
N ALA A 14 -2.07 7.65 1.61
CA ALA A 14 -3.13 7.48 2.61
C ALA A 14 -4.44 6.94 2.00
N TYR A 15 -4.83 7.41 0.81
CA TYR A 15 -5.99 6.83 0.11
C TYR A 15 -5.72 5.39 -0.35
N ALA A 16 -4.57 5.13 -0.96
CA ALA A 16 -4.23 3.81 -1.48
C ALA A 16 -4.22 2.75 -0.37
N GLU A 17 -3.57 3.04 0.75
CA GLU A 17 -3.53 2.14 1.91
C GLU A 17 -4.91 1.91 2.50
N GLY A 18 -5.70 2.98 2.71
CA GLY A 18 -7.04 2.88 3.28
C GLY A 18 -8.02 2.10 2.38
N LEU A 19 -7.95 2.32 1.06
CA LEU A 19 -8.76 1.56 0.09
C LEU A 19 -8.32 0.11 0.01
N ASN A 20 -7.02 -0.19 0.09
CA ASN A 20 -6.52 -1.56 0.11
C ASN A 20 -7.02 -2.32 1.36
N VAL A 21 -7.12 -1.66 2.52
CA VAL A 21 -7.75 -2.28 3.71
C VAL A 21 -9.21 -2.65 3.45
N LEU A 22 -9.97 -1.79 2.78
CA LEU A 22 -11.35 -2.09 2.39
C LEU A 22 -11.42 -3.23 1.35
N ALA A 23 -10.52 -3.22 0.36
CA ALA A 23 -10.44 -4.26 -0.67
C ALA A 23 -10.07 -5.64 -0.11
N LYS A 24 -9.42 -5.70 1.07
CA LYS A 24 -9.03 -6.94 1.77
C LYS A 24 -9.94 -7.29 2.94
N ALA A 25 -11.09 -6.61 3.07
CA ALA A 25 -12.02 -6.79 4.18
C ALA A 25 -12.87 -8.08 4.09
N ASP A 26 -12.64 -8.92 3.08
CA ASP A 26 -13.27 -10.22 2.84
C ASP A 26 -12.39 -11.43 3.24
N ILE A 27 -11.18 -11.20 3.76
CA ILE A 27 -10.19 -12.24 4.12
C ILE A 27 -10.74 -13.36 5.02
N GLY A 28 -11.78 -13.10 5.82
CA GLY A 28 -12.45 -14.08 6.68
C GLY A 28 -13.44 -15.01 5.95
N SER A 29 -13.68 -14.78 4.66
CA SER A 29 -14.42 -15.66 3.74
C SER A 29 -13.50 -16.64 3.00
N GLU A 30 -12.19 -16.38 2.95
CA GLU A 30 -11.22 -17.20 2.24
C GLU A 30 -10.70 -18.39 3.08
N SER A 31 -10.30 -19.48 2.41
CA SER A 31 -9.59 -20.58 3.06
C SER A 31 -8.08 -20.37 2.98
N HIS A 32 -7.45 -19.98 4.08
CA HIS A 32 -6.00 -19.78 4.14
C HIS A 32 -5.24 -21.05 4.51
N PRO A 33 -4.13 -21.37 3.82
CA PRO A 33 -3.18 -22.37 4.31
C PRO A 33 -2.70 -22.00 5.71
N LYS A 34 -2.60 -22.98 6.61
CA LYS A 34 -1.94 -22.79 7.90
C LYS A 34 -0.44 -22.98 7.69
N ASP A 35 0.25 -21.92 7.25
CA ASP A 35 1.69 -21.92 7.08
C ASP A 35 2.39 -20.95 8.05
N ALA A 36 3.72 -20.90 7.98
CA ALA A 36 4.55 -20.04 8.83
C ALA A 36 4.56 -18.56 8.36
N GLU A 37 3.90 -18.25 7.24
CA GLU A 37 3.87 -16.93 6.61
C GLU A 37 2.57 -16.19 6.93
N THR A 38 1.48 -16.93 7.20
CA THR A 38 0.16 -16.38 7.47
C THR A 38 -0.16 -16.37 8.96
N ALA A 39 -0.29 -15.16 9.53
CA ALA A 39 -0.75 -15.01 10.90
C ALA A 39 -2.22 -15.48 11.03
N PRO A 40 -2.59 -16.26 12.06
CA PRO A 40 -3.97 -16.73 12.22
C PRO A 40 -4.95 -15.58 12.42
N LEU A 41 -6.03 -15.54 11.63
CA LEU A 41 -7.14 -14.60 11.84
C LEU A 41 -8.03 -15.11 12.98
N THR A 42 -7.96 -14.46 14.14
CA THR A 42 -8.67 -14.92 15.36
C THR A 42 -10.20 -14.82 15.25
N HIS A 43 -10.71 -13.84 14.49
CA HIS A 43 -12.14 -13.56 14.37
C HIS A 43 -12.56 -13.34 12.90
N PRO A 44 -12.55 -14.39 12.07
CA PRO A 44 -12.82 -14.27 10.63
C PRO A 44 -14.22 -13.74 10.32
N GLN A 45 -15.19 -13.95 11.21
CA GLN A 45 -16.56 -13.47 11.03
C GLN A 45 -16.68 -11.95 10.94
N TYR A 46 -15.68 -11.18 11.41
CA TYR A 46 -15.69 -9.72 11.32
C TYR A 46 -15.11 -9.18 10.01
N TYR A 47 -14.62 -10.04 9.12
CA TYR A 47 -13.94 -9.65 7.89
C TYR A 47 -14.48 -10.45 6.71
N ARG A 48 -15.79 -10.33 6.47
CA ARG A 48 -16.51 -11.00 5.37
C ARG A 48 -17.28 -9.98 4.53
N TYR A 49 -16.63 -8.86 4.22
CA TYR A 49 -17.24 -7.75 3.52
C TYR A 49 -16.68 -7.65 2.10
N ASP A 50 -17.57 -7.75 1.13
CA ASP A 50 -17.30 -7.42 -0.27
C ASP A 50 -17.72 -5.97 -0.50
N PHE A 51 -16.76 -5.05 -0.43
CA PHE A 51 -17.01 -3.61 -0.49
C PHE A 51 -16.88 -3.07 -1.92
N ASP A 52 -17.92 -2.37 -2.37
CA ASP A 52 -17.86 -1.58 -3.61
C ASP A 52 -17.03 -0.29 -3.39
N LEU A 53 -15.76 -0.34 -3.78
CA LEU A 53 -14.84 0.80 -3.62
C LEU A 53 -15.25 2.01 -4.48
N ALA A 54 -15.88 1.80 -5.65
CA ALA A 54 -16.35 2.89 -6.49
C ALA A 54 -17.50 3.65 -5.81
N ALA A 55 -18.46 2.92 -5.23
CA ALA A 55 -19.54 3.52 -4.46
C ALA A 55 -19.05 4.23 -3.19
N ILE A 56 -18.10 3.63 -2.46
CA ILE A 56 -17.50 4.22 -1.25
C ILE A 56 -16.78 5.53 -1.57
N THR A 57 -15.95 5.53 -2.61
CA THR A 57 -15.21 6.74 -2.98
C THR A 57 -16.15 7.83 -3.50
N GLU A 58 -17.22 7.49 -4.24
CA GLU A 58 -18.23 8.46 -4.66
C GLU A 58 -18.97 9.09 -3.47
N VAL A 59 -19.38 8.30 -2.47
CA VAL A 59 -20.09 8.87 -1.31
C VAL A 59 -19.19 9.79 -0.48
N TRP A 60 -17.89 9.49 -0.37
CA TRP A 60 -16.93 10.32 0.35
C TRP A 60 -16.72 11.69 -0.31
N ARG A 61 -17.09 11.90 -1.57
CA ARG A 61 -16.97 13.20 -2.23
C ARG A 61 -17.92 14.25 -1.67
N ARG A 62 -18.98 13.84 -0.95
CA ARG A 62 -20.05 14.74 -0.52
C ARG A 62 -20.21 14.71 1.00
N GLY A 63 -19.83 15.81 1.65
CA GLY A 63 -20.04 15.98 3.09
C GLY A 63 -19.08 15.19 3.99
N SER A 64 -18.07 14.51 3.43
CA SER A 64 -16.99 13.93 4.21
C SER A 64 -15.88 14.95 4.49
N VAL A 65 -15.11 14.73 5.56
CA VAL A 65 -13.94 15.56 5.90
C VAL A 65 -12.80 15.39 4.90
N ILE A 66 -12.75 14.26 4.20
CA ILE A 66 -11.66 13.90 3.29
C ILE A 66 -11.96 14.22 1.83
N SER A 67 -13.07 14.91 1.52
CA SER A 67 -13.35 15.34 0.15
C SER A 67 -12.18 16.17 -0.42
N SER A 68 -11.62 15.77 -1.56
CA SER A 68 -10.47 16.43 -2.18
C SER A 68 -10.37 16.10 -3.67
N TRP A 69 -9.56 16.85 -4.40
CA TRP A 69 -9.31 16.59 -5.82
C TRP A 69 -8.71 15.20 -6.08
N LEU A 70 -7.81 14.72 -5.22
CA LEU A 70 -7.26 13.37 -5.35
C LEU A 70 -8.35 12.30 -5.19
N LEU A 71 -9.29 12.49 -4.25
CA LEU A 71 -10.45 11.60 -4.11
C LEU A 71 -11.35 11.63 -5.36
N ASP A 72 -11.57 12.80 -5.96
CA ASP A 72 -12.33 12.91 -7.21
C ASP A 72 -11.69 12.07 -8.33
N LEU A 73 -10.36 12.12 -8.47
CA LEU A 73 -9.62 11.32 -9.45
C LEU A 73 -9.72 9.82 -9.15
N THR A 74 -9.60 9.43 -7.87
CA THR A 74 -9.73 8.03 -7.45
C THR A 74 -11.13 7.48 -7.72
N ALA A 75 -12.18 8.23 -7.40
CA ALA A 75 -13.56 7.82 -7.67
C ALA A 75 -13.83 7.68 -9.18
N GLN A 76 -13.29 8.59 -10.00
CA GLN A 76 -13.38 8.48 -11.46
C GLN A 76 -12.67 7.25 -11.99
N ALA A 77 -11.47 6.93 -11.50
CA ALA A 77 -10.73 5.75 -11.90
C ALA A 77 -11.48 4.46 -11.55
N LEU A 78 -11.94 4.33 -10.30
CA LEU A 78 -12.70 3.16 -9.83
C LEU A 78 -14.06 3.02 -10.51
N HIS A 79 -14.70 4.13 -10.89
CA HIS A 79 -15.94 4.07 -11.66
C HIS A 79 -15.71 3.53 -13.08
N ALA A 80 -14.57 3.86 -13.70
CA ALA A 80 -14.23 3.41 -15.03
C ALA A 80 -13.69 1.97 -15.05
N ASP A 81 -12.92 1.60 -14.03
CA ASP A 81 -12.25 0.30 -13.89
C ASP A 81 -12.26 -0.09 -12.40
N PRO A 82 -13.30 -0.80 -11.91
CA PRO A 82 -13.44 -1.15 -10.50
C PRO A 82 -12.30 -1.99 -9.92
N GLU A 83 -11.67 -2.83 -10.75
CA GLU A 83 -10.56 -3.70 -10.37
C GLU A 83 -9.18 -3.07 -10.62
N LEU A 84 -9.14 -1.93 -11.32
CA LEU A 84 -7.92 -1.23 -11.72
C LEU A 84 -6.98 -2.10 -12.58
N ASP A 85 -7.54 -3.01 -13.39
CA ASP A 85 -6.81 -3.96 -14.25
C ASP A 85 -5.87 -3.25 -15.24
N ALA A 86 -6.15 -2.00 -15.60
CA ALA A 86 -5.28 -1.21 -16.47
C ALA A 86 -3.94 -0.82 -15.81
N TYR A 87 -3.77 -1.00 -14.50
CA TYR A 87 -2.64 -0.49 -13.72
C TYR A 87 -1.76 -1.61 -13.16
N ALA A 88 -0.48 -1.63 -13.54
CA ALA A 88 0.49 -2.63 -13.08
C ALA A 88 0.97 -2.45 -11.61
N GLY A 89 0.47 -1.46 -10.88
CA GLY A 89 0.89 -1.18 -9.49
C GLY A 89 2.33 -0.70 -9.31
N ARG A 90 3.11 -0.46 -10.38
CA ARG A 90 4.49 0.05 -10.31
C ARG A 90 4.52 1.57 -10.32
N VAL A 91 4.70 2.20 -9.16
CA VAL A 91 4.54 3.65 -9.00
C VAL A 91 5.88 4.38 -9.15
N SER A 92 5.95 5.28 -10.13
CA SER A 92 7.12 6.12 -10.39
C SER A 92 7.20 7.32 -9.42
N ASP A 93 8.39 7.92 -9.34
CA ASP A 93 8.63 9.19 -8.64
C ASP A 93 9.43 10.14 -9.55
N SER A 94 9.03 11.42 -9.63
CA SER A 94 9.65 12.42 -10.52
C SER A 94 10.83 13.19 -9.91
N GLY A 95 11.17 12.91 -8.64
CA GLY A 95 12.29 13.52 -7.92
C GLY A 95 11.87 14.46 -6.78
N GLU A 96 10.74 15.16 -6.87
CA GLU A 96 10.35 16.15 -5.86
C GLU A 96 10.09 15.56 -4.48
N GLY A 97 9.57 14.33 -4.42
CA GLY A 97 9.44 13.60 -3.16
C GLY A 97 10.80 13.31 -2.51
N ARG A 98 11.83 12.99 -3.31
CA ARG A 98 13.20 12.78 -2.83
C ARG A 98 13.79 14.08 -2.31
N TRP A 99 13.69 15.16 -3.07
CA TRP A 99 14.23 16.46 -2.66
C TRP A 99 13.55 16.98 -1.38
N THR A 100 12.25 16.72 -1.21
CA THR A 100 11.54 17.04 0.04
C THR A 100 12.15 16.31 1.25
N LEU A 101 12.47 15.03 1.10
CA LEU A 101 13.10 14.25 2.17
C LEU A 101 14.55 14.67 2.44
N HIS A 102 15.32 14.98 1.40
CA HIS A 102 16.68 15.51 1.57
C HIS A 102 16.67 16.81 2.38
N ALA A 103 15.79 17.76 2.03
CA ALA A 103 15.65 19.00 2.78
C ALA A 103 15.24 18.74 4.24
N ALA A 104 14.29 17.84 4.49
CA ALA A 104 13.86 17.51 5.85
C ALA A 104 15.01 16.91 6.69
N VAL A 105 15.90 16.10 6.09
CA VAL A 105 17.08 15.57 6.78
C VAL A 105 18.08 16.69 7.10
N ASP A 106 18.39 17.55 6.14
CA ASP A 106 19.32 18.67 6.33
C ASP A 106 18.81 19.67 7.38
N GLU A 107 17.49 19.85 7.46
CA GLU A 107 16.82 20.72 8.44
C GLU A 107 16.61 20.04 9.81
N GLY A 108 16.80 18.71 9.91
CA GLY A 108 16.52 17.95 11.14
C GLY A 108 15.02 17.84 11.47
N VAL A 109 14.15 17.87 10.46
CA VAL A 109 12.68 17.86 10.62
C VAL A 109 12.13 16.43 10.44
N PRO A 110 11.37 15.89 11.41
CA PRO A 110 10.78 14.57 11.29
C PRO A 110 9.60 14.55 10.30
N VAL A 111 9.69 13.70 9.28
CA VAL A 111 8.68 13.58 8.21
C VAL A 111 8.26 12.12 7.93
N PRO A 112 7.85 11.33 8.94
CA PRO A 112 7.63 9.89 8.79
C PRO A 112 6.62 9.55 7.68
N THR A 113 5.51 10.27 7.60
CA THR A 113 4.47 10.01 6.59
C THR A 113 4.95 10.30 5.17
N LEU A 114 5.64 11.43 4.95
CA LEU A 114 6.21 11.76 3.64
C LEU A 114 7.26 10.73 3.24
N ALA A 115 8.08 10.30 4.20
CA ALA A 115 9.11 9.31 3.96
C ALA A 115 8.55 7.94 3.58
N SER A 116 7.56 7.43 4.34
CA SER A 116 6.86 6.20 4.03
C SER A 116 6.22 6.22 2.65
N SER A 117 5.56 7.33 2.28
CA SER A 117 4.93 7.46 0.95
C SER A 117 5.93 7.40 -0.21
N LEU A 118 7.19 7.78 0.03
CA LEU A 118 8.25 7.65 -0.98
C LEU A 118 8.82 6.23 -1.01
N TRP A 119 9.01 5.59 0.15
CA TRP A 119 9.53 4.22 0.22
C TRP A 119 8.57 3.22 -0.39
N ASP A 120 7.25 3.38 -0.20
CA ASP A 120 6.24 2.54 -0.83
C ASP A 120 6.40 2.48 -2.36
N ARG A 121 6.68 3.63 -2.99
CA ARG A 121 7.00 3.69 -4.43
C ARG A 121 8.29 2.96 -4.81
N PHE A 122 9.25 2.82 -3.90
CA PHE A 122 10.46 2.04 -4.15
C PHE A 122 10.16 0.55 -4.03
N TYR A 123 9.37 0.15 -3.03
CA TYR A 123 8.92 -1.23 -2.85
C TYR A 123 8.05 -1.70 -4.01
N SER A 124 7.17 -0.86 -4.54
CA SER A 124 6.37 -1.15 -5.75
C SER A 124 7.20 -1.45 -7.01
N ARG A 125 8.51 -1.17 -6.97
CA ARG A 125 9.46 -1.41 -8.06
C ARG A 125 10.55 -2.42 -7.68
N ASP A 126 10.24 -3.30 -6.73
CA ASP A 126 11.09 -4.42 -6.27
C ASP A 126 12.43 -3.97 -5.67
N ARG A 127 12.53 -2.75 -5.15
CA ARG A 127 13.77 -2.23 -4.54
C ARG A 127 14.04 -2.74 -3.12
N GLY A 128 13.13 -3.53 -2.55
CA GLY A 128 13.27 -4.18 -1.24
C GLY A 128 13.78 -5.62 -1.27
N ASP A 129 14.08 -6.17 -2.46
CA ASP A 129 14.28 -7.61 -2.64
C ASP A 129 15.43 -8.20 -1.82
N VAL A 130 16.56 -7.50 -1.72
CA VAL A 130 17.71 -7.93 -0.89
C VAL A 130 17.35 -7.89 0.59
N ALA A 131 16.67 -6.82 1.04
CA ALA A 131 16.25 -6.70 2.43
C ALA A 131 15.29 -7.84 2.82
N HIS A 132 14.32 -8.15 1.95
CA HIS A 132 13.38 -9.26 2.19
C HIS A 132 14.09 -10.62 2.23
N LYS A 133 15.04 -10.89 1.31
CA LYS A 133 15.85 -12.13 1.34
C LYS A 133 16.66 -12.26 2.63
N VAL A 134 17.23 -11.16 3.12
CA VAL A 134 17.97 -11.15 4.40
C VAL A 134 17.04 -11.48 5.57
N LEU A 135 15.82 -10.92 5.57
CA LEU A 135 14.81 -11.24 6.59
C LEU A 135 14.40 -12.73 6.54
N SER A 136 14.15 -13.29 5.35
CA SER A 136 13.87 -14.71 5.18
C SER A 136 15.03 -15.58 5.70
N ALA A 137 16.27 -15.22 5.36
CA ALA A 137 17.46 -15.93 5.83
C ALA A 137 17.62 -15.88 7.36
N MET A 138 17.32 -14.73 7.99
CA MET A 138 17.32 -14.60 9.44
C MET A 138 16.25 -15.50 10.07
N ARG A 139 15.00 -15.47 9.57
CA ARG A 139 13.89 -16.30 10.06
C ARG A 139 14.20 -17.80 9.93
N ALA A 140 14.84 -18.21 8.85
CA ALA A 140 15.32 -19.57 8.68
C ALA A 140 16.41 -19.91 9.70
N GLY A 141 17.37 -19.01 9.93
CA GLY A 141 18.52 -19.22 10.81
C GLY A 141 18.18 -19.38 12.30
N PHE A 142 17.27 -18.57 12.85
CA PHE A 142 16.94 -18.65 14.29
C PHE A 142 15.65 -19.41 14.60
N GLY A 143 14.70 -19.47 13.67
CA GLY A 143 13.35 -20.02 13.90
C GLY A 143 13.04 -21.30 13.14
N GLY A 144 13.93 -21.75 12.24
CA GLY A 144 13.66 -22.89 11.37
C GLY A 144 12.48 -22.66 10.41
N HIS A 145 12.09 -21.40 10.19
CA HIS A 145 11.04 -21.02 9.26
C HIS A 145 11.55 -21.15 7.82
N ALA A 146 11.35 -22.33 7.23
CA ALA A 146 11.60 -22.52 5.80
C ALA A 146 10.58 -21.71 4.99
N GLU A 147 11.08 -20.80 4.16
CA GLU A 147 10.27 -20.11 3.15
C GLU A 147 9.75 -21.14 2.14
N ALA A 148 8.58 -20.88 1.54
CA ALA A 148 8.11 -21.69 0.44
C ALA A 148 9.20 -21.79 -0.66
N PRO A 149 9.38 -22.94 -1.33
CA PRO A 149 10.33 -23.05 -2.43
C PRO A 149 10.02 -21.95 -3.46
N LYS A 150 11.04 -21.27 -3.97
CA LYS A 150 10.86 -20.40 -5.13
C LYS A 150 10.12 -21.20 -6.21
N GLU A 151 8.90 -20.81 -6.53
CA GLU A 151 8.27 -21.32 -7.74
C GLU A 151 9.18 -20.92 -8.90
N LEU A 152 9.72 -21.94 -9.58
CA LEU A 152 10.35 -21.74 -10.88
C LEU A 152 9.25 -21.24 -11.82
N GLN A 153 9.18 -19.93 -12.00
CA GLN A 153 8.43 -19.32 -13.09
C GLN A 153 8.86 -20.02 -14.38
N ARG A 154 7.95 -20.81 -14.97
CA ARG A 154 8.06 -21.35 -16.33
C ARG A 154 7.49 -20.36 -17.31
#